data_AF-A0A914NTP4-F1
#
_entry.id   AF-A0A914NTP4-F1
#
_cell.length_a   1.000
_cell.length_b   1.000
_cell.length_c   1.000
_cell.angle_alpha   90.00
_cell.angle_beta   90.00
_cell.angle_gamma   90.00
#
_symmetry.space_group_name_H-M   'P 1'
#
loop_
_entity.id
_entity.type
_entity.pdbx_description
1 polymer ?
#
loop_
_entity_poly.entity_id
_entity_poly.type
_entity_poly.pdbx_seq_one_letter_code
_entity_poly.pdbx_strand_id
1 'polypeptide(L)'
;MDPHFFGVKIAVPFNKTNKNNSEINNQIISVNELKNNSFKNVLKSSSFHYSLLTSNFSQIPNNIREIKLICLYFRAVRPKGVSKEAMQNWQRQISHFVRNEFKSDFVDAHILSETILTDEVVRAGLTLLPFLIIGFVIMVIFSSITMSAAAYYMGQLGAHKILLAIVACCCPFMACGTALGGMFWFGFRFGSLLCVTPFLVLALGVDGKY
;
A
#
# COMPACT_ATOMS: atom_id res chain seq x y z
N MET A 1 3.00 18.95 21.90
CA MET A 1 1.98 18.64 20.86
C MET A 1 1.45 19.95 20.34
N ASP A 2 1.62 20.21 19.04
CA ASP A 2 1.24 21.47 18.42
C ASP A 2 -0.29 21.49 18.21
N PRO A 3 -1.03 22.48 18.75
CA PRO A 3 -2.49 22.56 18.64
C PRO A 3 -2.98 22.81 17.19
N HIS A 4 -2.07 23.02 16.23
CA HIS A 4 -2.39 23.22 14.82
C HIS A 4 -2.34 21.96 13.95
N PHE A 5 -2.06 20.78 14.53
CA PHE A 5 -1.83 19.53 13.78
C PHE A 5 -3.00 19.11 12.86
N PHE A 6 -4.24 19.54 13.17
CA PHE A 6 -5.41 19.18 12.36
C PHE A 6 -5.88 20.22 11.35
N GLY A 7 -5.33 21.44 11.31
CA GLY A 7 -5.54 22.38 10.20
C GLY A 7 -7.00 22.69 9.79
N VAL A 8 -8.02 22.36 10.60
CA VAL A 8 -9.42 22.61 10.26
C VAL A 8 -9.75 24.07 10.59
N LYS A 9 -9.80 24.92 9.56
CA LYS A 9 -10.33 26.28 9.67
C LYS A 9 -11.79 26.28 9.24
N ILE A 10 -12.71 26.53 10.18
CA ILE A 10 -14.13 26.67 9.88
C ILE A 10 -14.40 28.15 9.61
N ALA A 11 -14.60 28.50 8.35
CA ALA A 11 -15.13 29.81 7.97
C ALA A 11 -16.65 29.80 8.16
N VAL A 12 -17.15 30.61 9.09
CA VAL A 12 -18.60 30.75 9.32
C VAL A 12 -19.05 32.05 8.64
N PRO A 13 -19.92 32.00 7.61
CA PRO A 13 -20.47 33.21 7.02
C PRO A 13 -21.47 33.85 7.99
N PHE A 14 -21.19 35.07 8.44
CA PHE A 14 -22.13 35.83 9.27
C PHE A 14 -22.98 36.70 8.36
N ASN A 15 -24.21 36.27 8.07
CA ASN A 15 -25.18 37.09 7.35
C ASN A 15 -25.80 38.13 8.29
N LYS A 16 -25.36 39.38 8.20
CA LYS A 16 -26.02 40.49 8.89
C LYS A 16 -27.20 40.95 8.04
N THR A 17 -28.38 40.41 8.28
CA THR A 17 -29.62 40.96 7.73
C THR A 17 -29.88 42.33 8.37
N ASN A 18 -29.38 43.38 7.73
CA ASN A 18 -29.94 44.71 7.85
C ASN A 18 -30.83 44.96 6.64
N LYS A 19 -32.02 45.48 6.89
CA LYS A 19 -33.14 45.52 5.93
C LYS A 19 -32.90 46.41 4.71
N ASN A 20 -31.71 46.98 4.47
CA ASN A 20 -31.32 47.62 3.22
C ASN A 20 -29.79 47.61 3.11
N ASN A 21 -29.28 47.06 2.00
CA ASN A 21 -27.88 46.98 1.55
C ASN A 21 -26.96 45.95 2.25
N SER A 22 -26.57 44.93 1.48
CA SER A 22 -25.59 43.90 1.82
C SER A 22 -24.19 44.30 1.37
N GLU A 23 -23.35 44.76 2.29
CA GLU A 23 -21.89 44.82 2.11
C GLU A 23 -21.22 43.73 2.97
N ILE A 24 -20.39 42.90 2.32
CA ILE A 24 -19.64 41.82 2.96
C ILE A 24 -18.27 42.39 3.37
N ASN A 25 -18.13 42.79 4.64
CA ASN A 25 -16.84 43.16 5.22
C ASN A 25 -16.36 42.08 6.19
N ASN A 26 -15.24 41.45 5.86
CA ASN A 26 -14.59 40.44 6.69
C ASN A 26 -13.69 41.11 7.74
N GLN A 27 -14.13 41.17 9.00
CA GLN A 27 -13.24 41.51 10.12
C GLN A 27 -12.72 40.25 10.82
N ILE A 28 -11.42 40.23 11.08
CA ILE A 28 -10.71 39.17 11.81
C ILE A 28 -10.80 39.51 13.30
N ILE A 29 -11.58 38.73 14.06
CA ILE A 29 -11.74 38.90 15.51
C ILE A 29 -11.09 37.71 16.22
N SER A 30 -10.34 37.98 17.29
CA SER A 30 -9.61 36.97 18.06
C SER A 30 -10.52 36.16 18.99
N VAL A 31 -10.13 34.90 19.25
CA VAL A 31 -10.93 33.85 19.93
C VAL A 31 -11.43 34.24 21.33
N ASN A 32 -10.78 35.21 21.99
CA ASN A 32 -11.11 35.61 23.36
C ASN A 32 -12.36 36.51 23.44
N GLU A 33 -12.64 37.34 22.44
CA GLU A 33 -13.87 38.18 22.42
C GLU A 33 -15.12 37.40 22.02
N LEU A 34 -14.97 36.25 21.36
CA LEU A 34 -16.06 35.33 21.02
C LEU A 34 -16.64 34.61 22.24
N LYS A 35 -15.86 34.42 23.32
CA LYS A 35 -16.30 33.63 24.49
C LYS A 35 -17.44 34.30 25.27
N ASN A 36 -17.42 35.63 25.41
CA ASN A 36 -18.41 36.35 26.23
C ASN A 36 -19.72 36.64 25.50
N ASN A 37 -19.66 36.96 24.19
CA ASN A 37 -20.87 37.26 23.41
C ASN A 37 -21.58 35.99 22.90
N SER A 38 -20.85 34.87 22.81
CA SER A 38 -21.45 33.59 22.39
C SER A 38 -22.35 33.00 23.46
N PHE A 39 -22.11 33.19 24.77
CA PHE A 39 -22.94 32.53 25.80
C PHE A 39 -24.41 32.99 25.78
N LYS A 40 -24.69 34.25 25.45
CA LYS A 40 -26.08 34.76 25.30
C LYS A 40 -26.76 34.30 24.01
N ASN A 41 -26.01 34.12 22.93
CA ASN A 41 -26.56 33.66 21.63
C ASN A 41 -26.62 32.13 21.53
N VAL A 42 -25.76 31.42 22.25
CA VAL A 42 -25.79 29.97 22.42
C VAL A 42 -27.06 29.58 23.15
N LEU A 43 -27.49 30.27 24.21
CA LEU A 43 -28.74 29.92 24.89
C LEU A 43 -30.00 30.04 24.00
N LYS A 44 -29.94 30.84 22.92
CA LYS A 44 -31.07 31.04 21.99
C LYS A 44 -30.95 30.18 20.73
N SER A 45 -29.72 29.94 20.25
CA SER A 45 -29.44 29.04 19.11
C SER A 45 -29.43 27.57 19.51
N SER A 46 -29.18 27.29 20.79
CA SER A 46 -29.36 25.96 21.32
C SER A 46 -30.84 25.56 21.20
N SER A 47 -31.80 26.49 21.30
CA SER A 47 -33.24 26.22 21.06
C SER A 47 -33.61 25.72 19.69
N PHE A 48 -32.77 26.00 18.70
CA PHE A 48 -32.96 25.52 17.34
C PHE A 48 -32.10 24.27 17.04
N HIS A 49 -30.98 24.08 17.75
CA HIS A 49 -30.10 22.93 17.54
C HIS A 49 -30.45 21.72 18.42
N TYR A 50 -30.96 21.92 19.65
CA TYR A 50 -31.59 20.82 20.37
C TYR A 50 -32.92 20.41 19.74
N SER A 51 -33.66 21.27 19.03
CA SER A 51 -34.85 20.80 18.29
C SER A 51 -34.52 19.94 17.05
N LEU A 52 -33.30 20.03 16.51
CA LEU A 52 -32.83 19.16 15.41
C LEU A 52 -32.16 17.87 15.92
N LEU A 53 -31.54 17.88 17.10
CA LEU A 53 -31.10 16.65 17.77
C LEU A 53 -32.23 15.91 18.51
N THR A 54 -33.36 16.59 18.75
CA THR A 54 -34.60 16.01 19.31
C THR A 54 -35.67 15.81 18.24
N SER A 55 -35.33 15.88 16.95
CA SER A 55 -36.14 15.13 15.99
C SER A 55 -35.88 13.68 16.36
N ASN A 56 -36.90 13.02 16.94
CA ASN A 56 -36.95 11.59 17.10
C ASN A 56 -36.50 10.95 15.77
N PHE A 57 -35.20 10.67 15.65
CA PHE A 57 -34.76 9.49 14.94
C PHE A 57 -35.37 8.38 15.79
N SER A 58 -36.62 8.03 15.50
CA SER A 58 -37.12 6.71 15.77
C SER A 58 -36.06 5.83 15.14
N GLN A 59 -35.14 5.32 15.96
CA GLN A 59 -34.21 4.31 15.55
C GLN A 59 -35.12 3.23 14.98
N ILE A 60 -35.14 3.13 13.65
CA ILE A 60 -35.80 2.01 12.98
C ILE A 60 -35.20 0.79 13.67
N PRO A 61 -36.00 -0.06 14.34
CA PRO A 61 -35.45 -1.09 15.19
C PRO A 61 -34.60 -2.01 14.33
N ASN A 62 -33.29 -1.78 14.39
CA ASN A 62 -32.34 -2.49 13.58
C ASN A 62 -31.84 -3.66 14.44
N ASN A 63 -32.11 -4.88 14.00
CA ASN A 63 -31.79 -6.11 14.71
C ASN A 63 -30.29 -6.47 14.57
N ILE A 64 -29.41 -5.49 14.73
CA ILE A 64 -27.96 -5.72 14.77
C ILE A 64 -27.62 -6.13 16.20
N ARG A 65 -27.39 -7.43 16.38
CA ARG A 65 -27.13 -8.03 17.70
C ARG A 65 -25.68 -7.92 18.13
N GLU A 66 -24.73 -7.89 17.19
CA GLU A 66 -23.29 -7.88 17.48
C GLU A 66 -22.50 -7.30 16.31
N ILE A 67 -21.45 -6.51 16.60
CA ILE A 67 -20.51 -5.97 15.63
C ILE A 67 -19.11 -6.39 16.06
N LYS A 68 -18.44 -7.21 15.23
CA LYS A 68 -17.10 -7.75 15.52
C LYS A 68 -15.98 -6.98 14.83
N LEU A 69 -16.29 -6.16 13.83
CA LEU A 69 -15.29 -5.44 13.05
C LEU A 69 -15.86 -4.09 12.59
N ILE A 70 -15.05 -3.05 12.74
CA ILE A 70 -15.35 -1.70 12.26
C ILE A 70 -14.27 -1.33 11.26
N CYS A 71 -14.68 -1.03 10.03
CA CYS A 71 -13.77 -0.59 8.96
C CYS A 71 -13.85 0.93 8.81
N LEU A 72 -12.71 1.60 8.88
CA LEU A 72 -12.58 3.04 8.65
C LEU A 72 -11.80 3.27 7.36
N TYR A 73 -12.41 4.00 6.43
CA TYR A 73 -11.79 4.34 5.15
C TYR A 73 -11.36 5.81 5.14
N PHE A 74 -10.04 6.02 5.10
CA PHE A 74 -9.45 7.36 5.01
C PHE A 74 -8.93 7.61 3.61
N ARG A 75 -9.45 8.64 2.94
CA ARG A 75 -8.99 9.08 1.62
C ARG A 75 -8.21 10.38 1.75
N ALA A 76 -6.89 10.31 1.57
CA ALA A 76 -6.03 11.48 1.53
C ALA A 76 -5.79 11.91 0.08
N VAL A 77 -6.02 13.19 -0.23
CA VAL A 77 -5.69 13.77 -1.54
C VAL A 77 -4.30 14.39 -1.47
N ARG A 78 -3.46 14.11 -2.47
CA ARG A 78 -2.11 14.71 -2.54
C ARG A 78 -2.22 16.21 -2.86
N PRO A 79 -1.71 17.12 -2.01
CA PRO A 79 -1.66 18.54 -2.33
C PRO A 79 -0.57 18.83 -3.39
N LYS A 80 -0.80 19.88 -4.19
CA LYS A 80 0.15 20.30 -5.23
C LYS A 80 1.47 20.74 -4.58
N GLY A 81 2.59 20.14 -4.99
CA GLY A 81 3.93 20.43 -4.46
C GLY A 81 4.51 19.39 -3.50
N VAL A 82 3.72 18.40 -3.05
CA VAL A 82 4.23 17.30 -2.22
C VAL A 82 4.70 16.14 -3.10
N SER A 83 5.95 15.70 -2.88
CA SER A 83 6.51 14.53 -3.56
C SER A 83 5.75 13.24 -3.24
N LYS A 84 5.73 12.30 -4.19
CA LYS A 84 5.18 10.95 -3.99
C LYS A 84 5.86 10.25 -2.80
N GLU A 85 7.16 10.45 -2.64
CA GLU A 85 7.96 9.83 -1.59
C GLU A 85 7.56 10.32 -0.20
N ALA A 86 7.33 11.64 -0.06
CA ALA A 86 6.87 12.23 1.19
C ALA A 86 5.49 11.69 1.60
N MET A 87 4.59 11.50 0.63
CA MET A 87 3.28 10.88 0.87
C MET A 87 3.41 9.42 1.33
N GLN A 88 4.29 8.64 0.69
CA GLN A 88 4.55 7.25 1.08
C GLN A 88 5.17 7.16 2.47
N ASN A 89 6.08 8.08 2.81
CA ASN A 89 6.68 8.15 4.15
C ASN A 89 5.64 8.47 5.22
N TRP A 90 4.75 9.42 4.97
CA TRP A 90 3.63 9.72 5.86
C TRP A 90 2.73 8.50 6.08
N GLN A 91 2.38 7.76 5.02
CA GLN A 91 1.60 6.52 5.14
C GLN A 91 2.33 5.46 5.97
N ARG A 92 3.66 5.33 5.81
CA ARG A 92 4.48 4.42 6.63
C ARG A 92 4.49 4.83 8.09
N GLN A 93 4.60 6.13 8.41
CA GLN A 93 4.56 6.63 9.79
C GLN A 93 3.22 6.34 10.48
N ILE A 94 2.10 6.56 9.80
CA ILE A 94 0.79 6.19 10.35
C ILE A 94 0.73 4.69 10.59
N SER A 95 1.24 3.89 9.65
CA SER A 95 1.24 2.44 9.82
C SER A 95 2.08 1.97 10.99
N HIS A 96 3.21 2.64 11.23
CA HIS A 96 4.08 2.39 12.36
C HIS A 96 3.38 2.77 13.68
N PHE A 97 2.74 3.93 13.74
CA PHE A 97 1.97 4.37 14.89
C PHE A 97 0.88 3.36 15.27
N VAL A 98 0.06 2.93 14.28
CA VAL A 98 -1.04 1.97 14.54
C VAL A 98 -0.52 0.60 14.96
N ARG A 99 0.62 0.14 14.45
CA ARG A 99 1.17 -1.18 14.78
C ARG A 99 1.95 -1.21 16.10
N ASN A 100 2.71 -0.14 16.39
CA ASN A 100 3.71 -0.16 17.46
C ASN A 100 3.32 0.69 18.67
N GLU A 101 2.57 1.78 18.47
CA GLU A 101 2.23 2.75 19.52
C GLU A 101 0.78 2.62 19.99
N PHE A 102 -0.14 2.22 19.11
CA PHE A 102 -1.52 1.95 19.50
C PHE A 102 -1.63 0.60 20.21
N LYS A 103 -1.80 0.64 21.54
CA LYS A 103 -2.14 -0.52 22.35
C LYS A 103 -3.46 -0.25 23.07
N SER A 104 -4.43 -1.14 22.87
CA SER A 104 -5.72 -1.12 23.57
C SER A 104 -6.09 -2.55 23.93
N ASP A 105 -6.58 -2.76 25.16
CA ASP A 105 -6.98 -4.10 25.63
C ASP A 105 -8.32 -4.57 25.05
N PHE A 106 -9.08 -3.66 24.41
CA PHE A 106 -10.44 -3.92 23.92
C PHE A 106 -10.57 -3.89 22.40
N VAL A 107 -9.63 -3.24 21.70
CA VAL A 107 -9.71 -3.01 20.25
C VAL A 107 -8.36 -3.28 19.60
N ASP A 108 -8.32 -4.25 18.69
CA ASP A 108 -7.17 -4.48 17.84
C ASP A 108 -7.31 -3.66 16.55
N ALA A 109 -6.33 -2.82 16.25
CA ALA A 109 -6.36 -1.92 15.10
C ALA A 109 -5.43 -2.43 14.01
N HIS A 110 -6.00 -2.69 12.83
CA HIS A 110 -5.24 -3.08 11.65
C HIS A 110 -5.36 -2.01 10.57
N ILE A 111 -4.22 -1.68 9.97
CA ILE A 111 -4.12 -0.69 8.89
C ILE A 111 -3.67 -1.34 7.60
N LEU A 112 -4.36 -1.00 6.51
CA LEU A 112 -4.04 -1.39 5.15
C LEU A 112 -3.85 -0.14 4.28
N SER A 113 -2.77 -0.13 3.51
CA SER A 113 -2.46 0.94 2.55
C SER A 113 -1.68 0.39 1.37
N GLU A 114 -1.80 1.01 0.20
CA GLU A 114 -1.11 0.61 -1.04
C GLU A 114 0.41 0.58 -0.89
N THR A 115 0.97 1.48 -0.10
CA THR A 115 2.42 1.53 0.15
C THR A 115 2.89 0.31 0.94
N ILE A 116 2.14 -0.10 1.95
CA ILE A 116 2.43 -1.32 2.74
C ILE A 116 2.33 -2.55 1.85
N LEU A 117 1.27 -2.63 1.03
CA LEU A 117 1.10 -3.74 0.10
C LEU A 117 2.28 -3.86 -0.87
N THR A 118 2.77 -2.73 -1.39
CA THR A 118 3.94 -2.71 -2.28
C THR A 118 5.19 -3.19 -1.54
N ASP A 119 5.41 -2.74 -0.30
CA ASP A 119 6.56 -3.15 0.51
C ASP A 119 6.55 -4.65 0.84
N GLU A 120 5.37 -5.19 1.18
CA GLU A 120 5.22 -6.62 1.45
C GLU A 120 5.41 -7.47 0.19
N VAL A 121 4.95 -7.00 -0.97
CA VAL A 121 5.19 -7.67 -2.26
C VAL A 121 6.69 -7.70 -2.59
N VAL A 122 7.41 -6.60 -2.39
CA VAL A 122 8.87 -6.55 -2.63
C VAL A 122 9.61 -7.46 -1.66
N ARG A 123 9.23 -7.45 -0.37
CA ARG A 123 9.79 -8.33 0.65
C ARG A 123 9.58 -9.80 0.30
N ALA A 124 8.36 -10.18 -0.07
CA ALA A 124 8.05 -11.54 -0.50
C ALA A 124 8.88 -11.94 -1.72
N GLY A 125 9.09 -11.01 -2.65
CA GLY A 125 9.95 -11.25 -3.81
C GLY A 125 11.42 -11.48 -3.46
N LEU A 126 11.96 -10.67 -2.53
CA LEU A 126 13.33 -10.83 -2.05
C LEU A 126 13.54 -12.15 -1.27
N THR A 127 12.53 -12.61 -0.54
CA THR A 127 12.59 -13.91 0.14
C THR A 127 12.59 -15.10 -0.83
N LEU A 128 11.99 -14.95 -2.02
CA LEU A 128 11.94 -16.00 -3.05
C LEU A 128 13.25 -16.12 -3.84
N LEU A 129 13.97 -15.01 -4.02
CA LEU A 129 15.24 -14.93 -4.75
C LEU A 129 16.31 -15.96 -4.30
N PRO A 130 16.63 -16.14 -3.00
CA PRO A 130 17.64 -17.13 -2.59
C PRO A 130 17.26 -18.56 -2.96
N PHE A 131 15.96 -18.91 -2.93
CA PHE A 131 15.49 -20.23 -3.34
C PHE A 131 15.69 -20.49 -4.84
N LEU A 132 15.55 -19.46 -5.67
CA LEU A 132 15.84 -19.54 -7.11
C LEU A 132 17.30 -19.89 -7.36
N ILE A 133 18.23 -19.22 -6.66
CA ILE A 133 19.67 -19.46 -6.82
C ILE A 133 20.01 -20.92 -6.45
N ILE A 134 19.47 -21.41 -5.34
CA ILE A 134 19.70 -22.80 -4.90
C ILE A 134 19.14 -23.79 -5.93
N GLY A 135 17.93 -23.55 -6.44
CA GLY A 135 17.32 -24.40 -7.49
C GLY A 135 18.15 -24.42 -8.78
N PHE A 136 18.70 -23.28 -9.19
CA PHE A 136 19.57 -23.17 -10.36
C PHE A 136 20.86 -24.00 -10.18
N VAL A 137 21.52 -23.90 -9.02
CA VAL A 137 22.74 -24.68 -8.74
C VAL A 137 22.47 -26.18 -8.79
N ILE A 138 21.37 -26.65 -8.17
CA ILE A 138 20.99 -28.06 -8.19
C ILE A 138 20.72 -28.54 -9.62
N MET A 139 20.01 -27.74 -10.43
CA MET A 139 19.78 -28.07 -11.84
C MET A 139 21.07 -28.17 -12.66
N VAL A 140 22.00 -27.23 -12.51
CA VAL A 140 23.28 -27.24 -13.25
C VAL A 140 24.09 -28.48 -12.89
N ILE A 141 24.16 -28.83 -11.60
CA ILE A 141 24.90 -30.02 -11.14
C ILE A 141 24.24 -31.30 -11.69
N PHE A 142 22.93 -31.43 -11.53
CA PHE A 142 22.19 -32.60 -12.01
C PHE A 142 22.31 -32.75 -13.54
N SER A 143 22.15 -31.67 -14.29
CA SER A 143 22.34 -31.63 -15.75
C SER A 143 23.75 -32.06 -16.16
N SER A 144 24.77 -31.54 -15.47
CA SER A 144 26.17 -31.86 -15.75
C SER A 144 26.48 -33.34 -15.50
N ILE A 145 25.93 -33.93 -14.44
CA ILE A 145 26.09 -35.36 -14.12
C ILE A 145 25.40 -36.22 -15.19
N THR A 146 24.14 -35.91 -15.52
CA THR A 146 23.36 -36.65 -16.53
C THR A 146 24.03 -36.62 -17.90
N MET A 147 24.51 -35.44 -18.33
CA MET A 147 25.26 -35.28 -19.58
C MET A 147 26.58 -36.06 -19.56
N SER A 148 27.28 -36.07 -18.42
CA SER A 148 28.53 -36.82 -18.27
C SER A 148 28.31 -38.34 -18.33
N ALA A 149 27.25 -38.85 -17.71
CA ALA A 149 26.86 -40.25 -17.78
C ALA A 149 26.46 -40.67 -19.20
N ALA A 150 25.70 -39.83 -19.91
CA ALA A 150 25.32 -40.08 -21.30
C ALA A 150 26.54 -40.06 -22.25
N ALA A 151 27.49 -39.14 -22.04
CA ALA A 151 28.73 -39.08 -22.80
C ALA A 151 29.63 -40.31 -22.58
N TYR A 152 29.64 -40.85 -21.35
CA TYR A 152 30.31 -42.10 -21.04
C TYR A 152 29.66 -43.28 -21.76
N TYR A 153 28.33 -43.37 -21.78
CA TYR A 153 27.58 -44.45 -22.43
C TYR A 153 27.77 -44.48 -23.96
N MET A 154 27.84 -43.31 -24.61
CA MET A 154 28.04 -43.19 -26.06
C MET A 154 29.52 -43.25 -26.51
N GLY A 155 30.48 -43.41 -25.59
CA GLY A 155 31.89 -43.59 -25.92
C GLY A 155 32.60 -42.37 -26.55
N GLN A 156 31.95 -41.21 -26.61
CA GLN A 156 32.50 -39.96 -27.14
C GLN A 156 32.62 -38.92 -26.01
N LEU A 157 33.74 -38.99 -25.29
CA LEU A 157 34.10 -38.03 -24.24
C LEU A 157 34.61 -36.72 -24.89
N GLY A 158 33.68 -35.81 -25.17
CA GLY A 158 33.98 -34.47 -25.66
C GLY A 158 33.71 -33.40 -24.61
N ALA A 159 34.73 -32.63 -24.23
CA ALA A 159 34.59 -31.47 -23.32
C ALA A 159 33.58 -30.42 -23.83
N HIS A 160 33.36 -30.36 -25.15
CA HIS A 160 32.37 -29.50 -25.79
C HIS A 160 30.93 -29.79 -25.33
N LYS A 161 30.60 -31.03 -24.93
CA LYS A 161 29.26 -31.41 -24.45
C LYS A 161 28.94 -30.85 -23.06
N ILE A 162 29.94 -30.75 -22.17
CA ILE A 162 29.74 -30.12 -20.85
C ILE A 162 29.46 -28.63 -20.99
N LEU A 163 30.18 -27.93 -21.88
CA LEU A 163 29.95 -26.51 -22.15
C LEU A 163 28.52 -26.27 -22.68
N LEU A 164 28.06 -27.14 -23.58
CA LEU A 164 26.69 -27.12 -24.11
C LEU A 164 25.65 -27.28 -22.99
N ALA A 165 25.88 -28.15 -22.00
CA ALA A 165 24.99 -28.33 -20.84
C ALA A 165 24.87 -27.06 -19.98
N ILE A 166 26.01 -26.43 -19.69
CA ILE A 166 26.07 -25.23 -18.84
C ILE A 166 25.38 -24.04 -19.54
N VAL A 167 25.69 -23.84 -20.83
CA VAL A 167 25.04 -22.78 -21.64
C VAL A 167 23.54 -23.06 -21.83
N ALA A 168 23.16 -24.33 -21.97
CA ALA A 168 21.77 -24.73 -22.03
C ALA A 168 21.00 -24.32 -20.77
N CYS A 169 21.59 -24.52 -19.58
CA CYS A 169 21.00 -24.18 -18.29
C CYS A 169 20.99 -22.67 -18.00
N CYS A 170 22.00 -21.91 -18.44
CA CYS A 170 22.04 -20.44 -18.27
C CYS A 170 20.98 -19.70 -19.11
N CYS A 171 20.58 -20.28 -20.24
CA CYS A 171 19.70 -19.64 -21.21
C CYS A 171 18.28 -19.31 -20.69
N PRO A 172 17.57 -20.17 -19.95
CA PRO A 172 16.31 -19.80 -19.28
C PRO A 172 16.45 -18.60 -18.33
N PHE A 173 17.59 -18.48 -17.64
CA PHE A 173 17.86 -17.35 -16.73
C PHE A 173 18.06 -16.05 -17.51
N MET A 174 18.85 -16.09 -18.59
CA MET A 174 19.05 -14.94 -19.49
C MET A 174 17.76 -14.55 -20.22
N ALA A 175 16.94 -15.52 -20.63
CA ALA A 175 15.64 -15.27 -21.27
C ALA A 175 14.68 -14.58 -20.30
N CYS A 176 14.59 -15.06 -19.06
CA CYS A 176 13.78 -14.45 -18.00
C CYS A 176 14.28 -13.03 -17.67
N GLY A 177 15.61 -12.84 -17.56
CA GLY A 177 16.20 -11.52 -17.32
C GLY A 177 15.94 -10.52 -18.44
N THR A 178 16.02 -10.96 -19.69
CA THR A 178 15.73 -10.12 -20.87
C THR A 178 14.25 -9.76 -20.94
N ALA A 179 13.35 -10.72 -20.68
CA ALA A 179 11.91 -10.46 -20.63
C ALA A 179 11.54 -9.47 -19.51
N LEU A 180 12.14 -9.63 -18.33
CA LEU A 180 11.94 -8.76 -17.19
C LEU A 180 12.49 -7.34 -17.46
N GLY A 181 13.69 -7.24 -18.04
CA GLY A 181 14.27 -5.96 -18.48
C GLY A 181 13.43 -5.25 -19.54
N GLY A 182 12.89 -6.01 -20.51
CA GLY A 182 11.95 -5.51 -21.50
C GLY A 182 10.64 -5.00 -20.88
N MET A 183 10.10 -5.70 -19.87
CA MET A 183 8.92 -5.22 -19.15
C MET A 183 9.16 -3.89 -18.44
N PHE A 184 10.35 -3.64 -17.88
CA PHE A 184 10.67 -2.33 -17.30
C PHE A 184 10.85 -1.24 -18.34
N TRP A 185 11.35 -1.59 -19.52
CA TRP A 185 11.40 -0.65 -20.64
C TRP A 185 10.01 -0.18 -21.07
N PHE A 186 9.02 -1.07 -21.07
CA PHE A 186 7.62 -0.73 -21.35
C PHE A 186 6.86 -0.14 -20.14
N GLY A 187 7.52 0.06 -19.00
CA GLY A 187 6.92 0.68 -17.81
C GLY A 187 5.95 -0.21 -17.03
N PHE A 188 6.01 -1.53 -17.20
CA PHE A 188 5.16 -2.44 -16.42
C PHE A 188 5.56 -2.45 -14.94
N ARG A 189 4.56 -2.43 -14.06
CA ARG A 189 4.74 -2.47 -12.59
C ARG A 189 5.13 -3.90 -12.17
N PHE A 190 6.18 -4.01 -11.36
CA PHE A 190 6.57 -5.25 -10.68
C PHE A 190 5.42 -5.80 -9.83
N GLY A 191 5.02 -7.04 -10.09
CA GLY A 191 4.05 -7.79 -9.29
C GLY A 191 4.68 -9.01 -8.65
N SER A 192 4.04 -9.54 -7.59
CA SER A 192 4.46 -10.78 -6.92
C SER A 192 4.52 -11.98 -7.88
N LEU A 193 3.73 -11.97 -8.95
CA LEU A 193 3.72 -13.02 -9.98
C LEU A 193 5.04 -13.12 -10.76
N LEU A 194 5.75 -12.01 -10.96
CA LEU A 194 7.07 -12.01 -11.62
C LEU A 194 8.14 -12.75 -10.80
N CYS A 195 7.90 -12.93 -9.51
CA CYS A 195 8.82 -13.65 -8.64
C CYS A 195 8.68 -15.19 -8.74
N VAL A 196 7.53 -15.68 -9.22
CA VAL A 196 7.30 -17.11 -9.51
C VAL A 196 7.71 -17.48 -10.94
N THR A 197 7.67 -16.52 -11.87
CA THR A 197 8.02 -16.72 -13.29
C THR A 197 9.36 -17.43 -13.53
N PRO A 198 10.48 -17.09 -12.85
CA PRO A 198 11.75 -17.77 -13.12
C PRO A 198 11.74 -19.25 -12.73
N PHE A 199 10.99 -19.67 -11.71
CA PHE A 199 10.88 -21.10 -11.36
C PHE A 199 10.12 -21.87 -12.44
N LEU A 200 9.01 -21.29 -12.92
CA LEU A 200 8.22 -21.86 -14.01
C LEU A 200 9.02 -21.95 -15.31
N VAL A 201 9.73 -20.87 -15.67
CA VAL A 201 10.57 -20.81 -16.87
C VAL A 201 11.75 -21.77 -16.76
N LEU A 202 12.36 -21.92 -15.58
CA LEU A 202 13.38 -22.94 -15.36
C LEU A 202 12.81 -24.33 -15.60
N ALA A 203 11.67 -24.69 -14.97
CA ALA A 203 11.05 -26.01 -15.13
C ALA A 203 10.70 -26.34 -16.60
N LEU A 204 10.15 -25.39 -17.35
CA LEU A 204 9.84 -25.57 -18.77
C LEU A 204 11.10 -25.55 -19.65
N GLY A 205 12.10 -24.74 -19.28
CA GLY A 205 13.30 -24.50 -20.07
C GLY A 205 14.30 -25.67 -20.04
N VAL A 206 14.34 -26.47 -18.97
CA VAL A 206 15.14 -27.70 -18.94
C VAL A 206 14.51 -28.84 -19.74
N ASP A 207 13.19 -28.91 -19.84
CA ASP A 207 12.51 -30.02 -20.56
C ASP A 207 12.75 -29.96 -22.08
N GLY A 208 12.88 -28.76 -22.65
CA GLY A 208 13.08 -28.57 -24.09
C GLY A 208 14.52 -28.72 -24.62
N LYS A 209 15.51 -29.06 -23.77
CA LYS A 209 16.95 -29.02 -24.13
C LYS A 209 17.72 -30.32 -24.02
N TYR A 210 17.06 -31.41 -23.64
CA TYR A 210 17.61 -32.77 -23.70
C TYR A 210 16.96 -33.54 -24.85
#